data_AF-A0A963FDX8-F1
#
_entry.id   AF-A0A963FDX8-F1
#
_cell.length_a   1.000
_cell.length_b   1.000
_cell.length_c   1.000
_cell.angle_alpha   90.00
_cell.angle_beta   90.00
_cell.angle_gamma   90.00
#
_symmetry.space_group_name_H-M   'P 1'
#
loop_
_entity.id
_entity.type
_entity.pdbx_description
1 polymer ?
#
loop_
_entity_poly.entity_id
_entity_poly.type
_entity_poly.pdbx_seq_one_letter_code
_entity_poly.pdbx_strand_id
1 'polypeptide(L)'
;LLLDQQLIDCSARFPRDVLQSARIALEPAAAKKLALNLRRPVQSMLKQGELMAKAALPETLAEAKSAMHKHYADELERLEALARVNPSVPAEEISALKNQSADLAEHMASAHLRLDAVHLIVA
;
A
#
# COMPACT_ATOMS: atom_id res chain seq x y z
N LEU A 1 -5.83 4.19 6.85
CA LEU A 1 -5.89 4.33 8.33
C LEU A 1 -6.48 5.68 8.68
N LEU A 2 -7.54 5.68 9.49
CA LEU A 2 -8.17 6.86 10.06
C LEU A 2 -8.34 6.60 11.56
N LEU A 3 -7.52 7.21 12.39
CA LEU A 3 -7.55 6.98 13.84
C LEU A 3 -8.34 8.07 14.56
N ASP A 4 -9.09 7.67 15.57
CA ASP A 4 -9.70 8.58 16.53
C ASP A 4 -8.84 8.74 17.81
N GLN A 5 -9.30 9.56 18.75
CA GLN A 5 -8.58 9.80 20.01
C GLN A 5 -8.51 8.56 20.92
N GLN A 6 -9.34 7.54 20.66
CA GLN A 6 -9.33 6.26 21.36
C GLN A 6 -8.37 5.25 20.71
N LEU A 7 -7.62 5.67 19.68
CA LEU A 7 -6.65 4.87 18.93
C LEU A 7 -7.30 3.73 18.11
N ILE A 8 -8.57 3.89 17.74
CA ILE A 8 -9.33 2.91 16.94
C ILE A 8 -9.34 3.34 15.47
N ASP A 9 -9.12 2.39 14.55
CA ASP A 9 -9.28 2.65 13.12
C ASP A 9 -10.77 2.72 12.73
N CYS A 10 -11.17 3.91 12.30
CA CYS A 10 -12.51 4.22 11.82
C CYS A 10 -12.59 4.26 10.30
N SER A 11 -11.55 3.83 9.58
CA SER A 11 -11.50 3.90 8.11
C SER A 11 -12.64 3.16 7.41
N ALA A 12 -13.14 2.06 8.00
CA ALA A 12 -14.31 1.34 7.51
C ALA A 12 -15.63 2.11 7.69
N ARG A 13 -15.75 2.92 8.74
CA ARG A 13 -16.96 3.72 9.04
C ARG A 13 -17.00 5.02 8.25
N PHE A 14 -15.83 5.59 7.96
CA PHE A 14 -15.71 6.84 7.22
C PHE A 14 -14.81 6.64 5.99
N PRO A 15 -15.40 6.26 4.84
CA PRO A 15 -14.67 6.14 3.59
C PRO A 15 -14.00 7.45 3.21
N ARG A 16 -12.82 7.35 2.56
CA ARG A 16 -12.00 8.50 2.18
C ARG A 16 -12.75 9.51 1.33
N ASP A 17 -13.53 9.04 0.36
CA ASP A 17 -14.22 9.91 -0.61
C ASP A 17 -15.25 10.83 0.08
N VAL A 18 -15.97 10.27 1.05
CA VAL A 18 -16.93 11.02 1.87
C VAL A 18 -16.21 12.11 2.67
N LEU A 19 -15.12 11.76 3.35
CA LEU A 19 -14.33 12.72 4.13
C LEU A 19 -13.71 13.82 3.27
N GLN A 20 -13.29 13.49 2.05
CA GLN A 20 -12.67 14.46 1.14
C GLN A 20 -13.70 15.46 0.62
N SER A 21 -14.91 15.00 0.29
CA SER A 21 -16.00 15.86 -0.20
C SER A 21 -16.55 16.81 0.87
N ALA A 22 -16.55 16.39 2.14
CA ALA A 22 -17.07 17.19 3.26
C ALA A 22 -16.01 18.10 3.91
N ARG A 23 -14.79 18.17 3.36
CA ARG A 23 -13.67 18.86 4.03
C ARG A 23 -13.76 20.37 3.87
N ILE A 24 -13.80 21.07 5.00
CA ILE A 24 -13.68 22.53 5.06
C ILE A 24 -12.30 22.88 5.60
N ALA A 25 -11.60 23.82 4.96
CA ALA A 25 -10.30 24.29 5.42
C ALA A 25 -10.46 25.12 6.69
N LEU A 26 -9.57 24.89 7.66
CA LEU A 26 -9.51 25.67 8.89
C LEU A 26 -8.59 26.88 8.72
N GLU A 27 -8.93 27.98 9.37
CA GLU A 27 -8.08 29.17 9.45
C GLU A 27 -6.66 28.83 9.95
N PRO A 28 -5.58 29.30 9.28
CA PRO A 28 -4.21 28.86 9.57
C PRO A 28 -3.76 29.08 11.02
N ALA A 29 -4.20 30.19 11.64
CA ALA A 29 -3.89 30.50 13.03
C ALA A 29 -4.54 29.51 14.01
N ALA A 30 -5.79 29.14 13.78
CA ALA A 30 -6.52 28.15 14.57
C ALA A 30 -5.91 26.75 14.38
N ALA A 31 -5.58 26.38 13.14
CA ALA A 31 -4.92 25.12 12.82
C ALA A 31 -3.58 24.97 13.55
N LYS A 32 -2.73 26.01 13.55
CA LYS A 32 -1.43 26.00 14.25
C LYS A 32 -1.60 25.83 15.75
N LYS A 33 -2.56 26.53 16.36
CA LYS A 33 -2.85 26.42 17.81
C LYS A 33 -3.33 25.01 18.18
N LEU A 34 -4.23 24.43 17.39
CA LEU A 34 -4.71 23.07 17.60
C LEU A 34 -3.59 22.03 17.43
N ALA A 35 -2.76 22.15 16.40
CA ALA A 35 -1.63 21.25 16.19
C ALA A 35 -0.65 21.24 17.37
N LEU A 36 -0.40 22.42 17.98
CA LEU A 36 0.43 22.53 19.17
C LEU A 36 -0.22 21.87 20.39
N ASN A 37 -1.52 22.12 20.62
CA ASN A 37 -2.26 21.57 21.76
C ASN A 37 -2.43 20.05 21.66
N LEU A 38 -2.62 19.53 20.46
CA LEU A 38 -2.86 18.11 20.19
C LEU A 38 -1.57 17.33 19.91
N ARG A 39 -0.39 17.93 20.10
CA ARG A 39 0.90 17.28 19.77
C ARG A 39 1.08 15.93 20.45
N ARG A 40 0.79 15.83 21.76
CA ARG A 40 0.92 14.57 22.52
C ARG A 40 -0.04 13.49 22.03
N PRO A 41 -1.37 13.72 21.95
CA PRO A 41 -2.29 12.71 21.45
C PRO A 41 -1.98 12.31 19.99
N VAL A 42 -1.63 13.26 19.12
CA VAL A 42 -1.22 12.95 17.74
C VAL A 42 0.01 12.04 17.71
N GLN A 43 1.02 12.26 18.57
CA GLN A 43 2.17 11.36 18.65
C GLN A 43 1.78 9.94 19.05
N SER A 44 0.83 9.77 19.98
CA SER A 44 0.31 8.45 20.34
C SER A 44 -0.45 7.79 19.18
N MET A 45 -1.27 8.56 18.47
CA MET A 45 -1.99 8.10 17.28
C MET A 45 -1.03 7.67 16.17
N LEU A 46 0.05 8.43 15.93
CA LEU A 46 1.06 8.07 14.93
C LEU A 46 1.76 6.75 15.29
N LYS A 47 2.14 6.56 16.55
CA LYS A 47 2.73 5.29 17.01
C LYS A 47 1.78 4.12 16.82
N GLN A 48 0.51 4.29 17.19
CA GLN A 48 -0.49 3.24 16.98
C GLN A 48 -0.69 2.96 15.49
N GLY A 49 -0.81 3.99 14.66
CA GLY A 49 -0.98 3.85 13.21
C GLY A 49 0.20 3.11 12.57
N GLU A 50 1.42 3.37 13.04
CA GLU A 50 2.61 2.64 12.60
C GLU A 50 2.53 1.15 12.99
N LEU A 51 2.11 0.83 14.21
CA LEU A 51 1.93 -0.57 14.65
C LEU A 51 0.86 -1.28 13.82
N MET A 52 -0.28 -0.64 13.58
CA MET A 52 -1.37 -1.20 12.76
C MET A 52 -0.94 -1.42 11.31
N ALA A 53 -0.23 -0.44 10.73
CA ALA A 53 0.31 -0.57 9.38
C ALA A 53 1.38 -1.66 9.27
N LYS A 54 2.26 -1.79 10.29
CA LYS A 54 3.24 -2.89 10.36
C LYS A 54 2.59 -4.26 10.48
N ALA A 55 1.47 -4.36 11.20
CA ALA A 55 0.72 -5.60 11.34
C ALA A 55 0.02 -5.99 10.01
N ALA A 56 -0.45 -5.02 9.23
CA ALA A 56 -1.07 -5.26 7.92
C ALA A 56 -0.06 -5.51 6.79
N LEU A 57 1.20 -5.07 6.94
CA LEU A 57 2.22 -5.14 5.88
C LEU A 57 2.45 -6.57 5.33
N PRO A 58 2.55 -7.65 6.15
CA PRO A 58 2.78 -8.99 5.63
C PRO A 58 1.66 -9.49 4.73
N GLU A 59 0.40 -9.18 5.07
CA GLU A 59 -0.78 -9.57 4.29
C GLU A 59 -0.78 -8.85 2.95
N THR A 60 -0.61 -7.52 2.95
CA THR A 60 -0.51 -6.73 1.71
C THR A 60 0.63 -7.21 0.80
N LEU A 61 1.78 -7.56 1.38
CA LEU A 61 2.90 -8.11 0.61
C LEU A 61 2.59 -9.49 0.05
N ALA A 62 1.91 -10.35 0.80
CA ALA A 62 1.50 -11.67 0.34
C ALA A 62 0.50 -11.59 -0.82
N GLU A 63 -0.50 -10.71 -0.71
CA GLU A 63 -1.48 -10.46 -1.78
C GLU A 63 -0.79 -9.95 -3.06
N ALA A 64 0.10 -8.96 -2.91
CA ALA A 64 0.83 -8.41 -4.05
C ALA A 64 1.74 -9.47 -4.71
N LYS A 65 2.43 -10.29 -3.92
CA LYS A 65 3.25 -11.41 -4.43
C LYS A 65 2.39 -12.46 -5.14
N SER A 66 1.23 -12.79 -4.60
CA SER A 66 0.30 -13.74 -5.21
C SER A 66 -0.21 -13.23 -6.56
N ALA A 67 -0.62 -11.96 -6.64
CA ALA A 67 -1.05 -11.32 -7.87
C ALA A 67 0.07 -11.29 -8.93
N MET A 68 1.30 -10.95 -8.51
CA MET A 68 2.49 -10.99 -9.37
C MET A 68 2.74 -12.40 -9.91
N HIS A 69 2.83 -13.41 -9.04
CA HIS A 69 3.09 -14.79 -9.46
C HIS A 69 2.03 -15.30 -10.43
N LYS A 70 0.75 -14.96 -10.20
CA LYS A 70 -0.33 -15.32 -11.11
C LYS A 70 -0.14 -14.69 -12.50
N HIS A 71 0.14 -13.38 -12.56
CA HIS A 71 0.38 -12.68 -13.82
C HIS A 71 1.53 -13.30 -14.63
N TYR A 72 2.66 -13.59 -13.97
CA TYR A 72 3.81 -14.20 -14.65
C TYR A 72 3.59 -15.67 -15.02
N ALA A 73 2.84 -16.43 -14.22
CA ALA A 73 2.47 -17.81 -14.55
C ALA A 73 1.57 -17.86 -15.79
N ASP A 74 0.56 -17.00 -15.87
CA ASP A 74 -0.35 -16.91 -17.01
C ASP A 74 0.42 -16.54 -18.30
N GLU A 75 1.35 -15.60 -18.23
CA GLU A 75 2.15 -15.19 -19.39
C GLU A 75 3.17 -16.26 -19.80
N LEU A 76 3.76 -16.98 -18.83
CA LEU A 76 4.61 -18.15 -19.12
C LEU A 76 3.83 -19.24 -19.84
N GLU A 77 2.65 -19.60 -19.36
CA GLU A 77 1.79 -20.61 -20.00
C GLU A 77 1.45 -20.21 -21.44
N ARG A 78 1.13 -18.94 -21.67
CA ARG A 78 0.86 -18.39 -22.99
C ARG A 78 2.08 -18.46 -23.92
N LEU A 79 3.26 -18.09 -23.45
CA LEU A 79 4.50 -18.17 -24.25
C LEU A 79 4.88 -19.62 -24.54
N GLU A 80 4.75 -20.52 -23.57
CA GLU A 80 5.00 -21.97 -23.76
C GLU A 80 3.99 -22.60 -24.73
N ALA A 81 2.73 -22.13 -24.75
CA ALA A 81 1.75 -22.53 -25.74
C ALA A 81 2.11 -22.01 -27.14
N LEU A 82 2.55 -20.75 -27.26
CA LEU A 82 2.99 -20.16 -28.52
C LEU A 82 4.24 -20.84 -29.07
N ALA A 83 5.22 -21.16 -28.23
CA ALA A 83 6.44 -21.86 -28.64
C ALA A 83 6.15 -23.26 -29.20
N ARG A 84 5.12 -23.95 -28.69
CA ARG A 84 4.67 -25.25 -29.22
C ARG A 84 4.11 -25.16 -30.63
N VAL A 85 3.48 -24.04 -31.00
CA VAL A 85 2.86 -23.84 -32.32
C VAL A 85 3.70 -22.98 -33.26
N ASN A 86 4.74 -22.31 -32.76
CA ASN A 86 5.62 -21.42 -33.52
C ASN A 86 7.10 -21.57 -33.05
N PRO A 87 7.95 -22.29 -33.81
CA PRO A 87 9.37 -22.47 -33.51
C PRO A 87 10.19 -21.17 -33.50
N SER A 88 9.63 -20.06 -33.98
CA SER A 88 10.30 -18.76 -33.96
C SER A 88 10.25 -18.06 -32.59
N VAL A 89 9.53 -18.61 -31.60
CA VAL A 89 9.56 -18.08 -30.24
C VAL A 89 10.89 -18.47 -29.58
N PRO A 90 11.74 -17.49 -29.21
CA PRO A 90 13.04 -17.79 -28.60
C PRO A 90 12.86 -18.33 -27.18
N ALA A 91 13.57 -19.40 -26.83
CA ALA A 91 13.64 -19.89 -25.44
C ALA A 91 14.22 -18.84 -24.45
N GLU A 92 14.92 -17.84 -24.99
CA GLU A 92 15.42 -16.69 -24.24
C GLU A 92 14.29 -15.84 -23.65
N GLU A 93 13.12 -15.71 -24.32
CA GLU A 93 11.99 -14.92 -23.80
C GLU A 93 11.38 -15.57 -22.55
N ILE A 94 11.21 -16.89 -22.56
CA ILE A 94 10.72 -17.66 -21.39
C ILE A 94 11.71 -17.50 -20.22
N SER A 95 13.01 -17.55 -20.51
CA SER A 95 14.06 -17.41 -19.49
C SER A 95 14.10 -15.99 -18.93
N ALA A 96 13.98 -14.97 -19.80
CA ALA A 96 13.91 -13.57 -19.39
C ALA A 96 12.70 -13.30 -18.50
N LEU A 97 11.54 -13.86 -18.84
CA LEU A 97 10.31 -13.70 -18.07
C LEU A 97 10.41 -14.35 -16.67
N LYS A 98 11.04 -15.53 -16.57
CA LYS A 98 11.34 -16.18 -15.28
C LYS A 98 12.29 -15.33 -14.43
N ASN A 99 13.33 -14.79 -15.03
CA ASN A 99 14.29 -13.92 -14.32
C ASN A 99 13.61 -12.65 -13.82
N GLN A 100 12.79 -11.99 -14.65
CA GLN A 100 12.01 -10.81 -14.24
C GLN A 100 11.07 -11.12 -13.06
N SER A 101 10.39 -12.26 -13.06
CA SER A 101 9.56 -12.66 -11.94
C SER A 101 10.37 -12.89 -10.66
N ALA A 102 11.58 -13.44 -10.76
CA ALA A 102 12.46 -13.67 -9.62
C ALA A 102 13.02 -12.36 -9.05
N ASP A 103 13.52 -11.48 -9.93
CA ASP A 103 14.05 -10.17 -9.56
C ASP A 103 12.96 -9.31 -8.90
N LEU A 104 11.74 -9.33 -9.44
CA LEU A 104 10.63 -8.60 -8.85
C LEU A 104 10.24 -9.15 -7.48
N ALA A 105 10.25 -10.48 -7.30
CA ALA A 105 9.99 -11.10 -6.01
C ALA A 105 11.01 -10.67 -4.94
N GLU A 106 12.29 -10.56 -5.32
CA GLU A 106 13.37 -10.07 -4.46
C GLU A 106 13.17 -8.59 -4.10
N HIS A 107 12.89 -7.73 -5.08
CA HIS A 107 12.60 -6.32 -4.83
C HIS A 107 11.38 -6.13 -3.92
N MET A 108 10.32 -6.91 -4.11
CA MET A 108 9.13 -6.87 -3.24
C MET A 108 9.43 -7.35 -1.82
N ALA A 109 10.41 -8.24 -1.62
CA ALA A 109 10.82 -8.68 -0.29
C ALA A 109 11.54 -7.58 0.52
N SER A 110 12.18 -6.62 -0.16
CA SER A 110 12.82 -5.45 0.47
C SER A 110 11.87 -4.26 0.69
N ALA A 111 10.60 -4.39 0.32
CA ALA A 111 9.61 -3.35 0.50
C ALA A 111 9.40 -3.00 1.98
N HIS A 112 9.43 -1.71 2.30
CA HIS A 112 9.32 -1.20 3.66
C HIS A 112 8.22 -0.14 3.79
N LEU A 113 7.57 -0.12 4.95
CA LEU A 113 6.56 0.88 5.27
C LEU A 113 7.22 2.25 5.51
N ARG A 114 6.67 3.30 4.89
CA ARG A 114 7.04 4.70 5.16
C ARG A 114 5.79 5.55 5.32
N LEU A 115 5.75 6.38 6.35
CA LEU A 115 4.70 7.38 6.53
C LEU A 115 4.91 8.53 5.53
N ASP A 116 3.92 8.76 4.67
CA ASP A 116 3.99 9.77 3.61
C ASP A 116 3.34 11.10 4.04
N ALA A 117 2.09 11.04 4.51
CA ALA A 117 1.32 12.22 4.90
C ALA A 117 0.41 11.97 6.11
N VAL A 118 0.10 13.05 6.83
CA VAL A 118 -0.84 13.05 7.97
C VAL A 118 -1.83 14.19 7.79
N HIS A 119 -3.12 13.87 7.90
CA HIS A 119 -4.20 14.85 7.91
C HIS A 119 -4.86 14.87 9.28
N LEU A 120 -4.91 16.05 9.91
CA LEU A 120 -5.65 16.26 11.14
C LEU A 120 -7.08 16.72 10.79
N ILE A 121 -8.07 15.97 11.25
CA ILE A 121 -9.49 16.31 11.09
C ILE A 121 -10.02 16.71 12.46
N VAL A 122 -10.77 17.81 12.50
CA VAL A 122 -11.37 18.36 13.71
C VAL A 122 -12.85 18.60 13.40
N ALA A 123 -13.72 18.23 14.34
CA ALA A 123 -15.17 18.42 14.30
C ALA A 123 -15.60 19.38 15.40
#